data_AF-A0A969LKJ3-F1
#
_entry.id   AF-A0A969LKJ3-F1
#
_cell.length_a   1.000
_cell.length_b   1.000
_cell.length_c   1.000
_cell.angle_alpha   90.00
_cell.angle_beta   90.00
_cell.angle_gamma   90.00
#
_symmetry.space_group_name_H-M   'P 1'
#
loop_
_entity.id
_entity.type
_entity.pdbx_description
1 polymer ?
#
loop_
_entity_poly.entity_id
_entity_poly.type
_entity_poly.pdbx_seq_one_letter_code
_entity_poly.pdbx_strand_id
1 'polypeptide(L)'
;RGVPVTVNDPDKTRLAVQVAREVAGTANVLDDIPPAMGAEDFAHMLKERPGAYILISNGPGPGLHTPGYNFNDAALPYGISYFARLAETAMPA
;
A
#
# COMPACT_ATOMS: atom_id res chain seq x y z
N ARG A 1 24.34 8.71 2.73
CA ARG A 1 23.03 9.42 2.80
C ARG A 1 21.97 8.35 3.00
N GLY A 2 21.07 8.51 3.97
CA GLY A 2 20.00 7.53 4.25
C GLY A 2 18.72 7.82 3.45
N VAL A 3 17.84 6.83 3.40
CA VAL A 3 16.48 6.97 2.85
C VAL A 3 15.67 7.88 3.80
N PRO A 4 14.94 8.89 3.30
CA PRO A 4 14.05 9.70 4.12
C PRO A 4 12.90 8.90 4.73
N VAL A 5 12.19 9.50 5.69
CA VAL A 5 10.96 8.89 6.21
C VAL A 5 9.88 8.87 5.12
N THR A 6 9.26 7.71 4.90
CA THR A 6 8.07 7.56 4.05
C THR A 6 6.86 8.12 4.81
N VAL A 7 6.41 9.31 4.43
CA VAL A 7 5.23 9.96 5.02
C VAL A 7 4.16 10.08 3.95
N ASN A 8 3.01 9.44 4.19
CA ASN A 8 1.87 9.54 3.29
C ASN A 8 1.15 10.88 3.46
N ASP A 9 0.66 11.43 2.35
CA ASP A 9 -0.25 12.56 2.37
C ASP A 9 -1.63 12.12 2.93
N PRO A 10 -2.25 12.86 3.87
CA PRO A 10 -3.52 12.46 4.48
C PRO A 10 -4.67 12.30 3.47
N ASP A 11 -4.75 13.16 2.46
CA ASP A 11 -5.84 13.15 1.49
C ASP A 11 -5.68 12.01 0.50
N LYS A 12 -4.44 11.76 0.06
CA LYS A 12 -4.13 10.59 -0.78
C LYS A 12 -4.31 9.28 -0.02
N THR A 13 -4.01 9.26 1.28
CA THR A 13 -4.27 8.10 2.14
C THR A 13 -5.75 7.81 2.24
N ARG A 14 -6.61 8.84 2.43
CA ARG A 14 -8.07 8.66 2.49
C ARG A 14 -8.62 8.04 1.21
N LEU A 15 -8.17 8.51 0.03
CA LEU A 15 -8.57 7.94 -1.25
C LEU A 15 -8.09 6.49 -1.40
N ALA A 16 -6.82 6.22 -1.10
CA ALA A 16 -6.24 4.88 -1.13
C ALA A 16 -7.03 3.90 -0.24
N VAL A 17 -7.34 4.30 0.99
CA VAL A 17 -8.14 3.51 1.94
C VAL A 17 -9.55 3.26 1.42
N GLN A 18 -10.21 4.28 0.84
CA GLN A 18 -11.53 4.10 0.24
C GLN A 18 -11.49 3.02 -0.85
N VAL A 19 -10.56 3.14 -1.80
CA VAL A 19 -10.42 2.17 -2.90
C VAL A 19 -10.08 0.78 -2.38
N ALA A 20 -9.20 0.67 -1.38
CA ALA A 20 -8.89 -0.60 -0.75
C ALA A 20 -10.13 -1.25 -0.11
N ARG A 21 -11.01 -0.47 0.52
CA ARG A 21 -12.27 -0.96 1.10
C ARG A 21 -13.27 -1.41 0.04
N GLU A 22 -13.32 -0.75 -1.12
CA GLU A 22 -14.15 -1.18 -2.26
C GLU A 22 -13.70 -2.53 -2.82
N VAL A 23 -12.39 -2.77 -2.86
CA VAL A 23 -11.81 -3.98 -3.47
C VAL A 23 -11.75 -5.16 -2.49
N ALA A 24 -11.27 -4.94 -1.27
CA ALA A 24 -11.05 -6.00 -0.29
C ALA A 24 -12.18 -6.13 0.74
N GLY A 25 -13.12 -5.18 0.78
CA GLY A 25 -14.14 -5.07 1.83
C GLY A 25 -13.62 -4.39 3.10
N THR A 26 -14.48 -3.62 3.76
CA THR A 26 -14.10 -2.77 4.91
C THR A 26 -13.44 -3.53 6.06
N ALA A 27 -13.89 -4.77 6.33
CA ALA A 27 -13.35 -5.60 7.41
C ALA A 27 -11.90 -6.07 7.17
N ASN A 28 -11.39 -5.98 5.93
CA ASN A 28 -10.06 -6.46 5.55
C ASN A 28 -9.05 -5.31 5.35
N VAL A 29 -9.40 -4.09 5.73
CA VAL A 29 -8.53 -2.90 5.59
C VAL A 29 -8.20 -2.34 6.97
N LEU A 30 -6.90 -2.22 7.25
CA LEU A 30 -6.37 -1.53 8.42
C LEU A 30 -5.78 -0.20 7.96
N ASP A 31 -6.41 0.91 8.34
CA ASP A 31 -6.01 2.28 7.97
C ASP A 31 -5.33 3.06 9.10
N ASP A 32 -5.20 2.44 10.27
CA ASP A 32 -4.42 2.94 11.40
C ASP A 32 -3.46 1.85 11.86
N ILE A 33 -2.23 1.88 11.34
CA ILE A 33 -1.17 0.93 11.68
C ILE A 33 0.02 1.67 12.32
N PRO A 34 0.72 1.04 13.27
CA PRO A 34 1.95 1.61 13.81
C PRO A 34 2.99 1.89 12.72
N PRO A 35 3.78 2.98 12.83
CA PRO A 35 4.91 3.21 11.94
C PRO A 35 5.90 2.03 11.96
N ALA A 36 6.45 1.69 10.80
CA ALA A 36 7.45 0.66 10.65
C ALA A 36 8.86 1.27 10.53
N MET A 37 9.87 0.54 11.02
CA MET A 37 11.29 0.95 10.95
C MET A 37 12.00 0.50 9.66
N GLY A 38 11.25 0.03 8.66
CA GLY A 38 11.79 -0.33 7.35
C GLY A 38 12.26 0.89 6.57
N ALA A 39 13.26 0.72 5.70
CA ALA A 39 13.68 1.74 4.75
C ALA A 39 13.03 1.47 3.39
N GLU A 40 12.39 2.49 2.82
CA GLU A 40 11.62 2.40 1.57
C GLU A 40 11.90 3.63 0.70
N ASP A 41 12.45 3.43 -0.49
CA ASP A 41 12.89 4.53 -1.35
C ASP A 41 11.73 5.29 -2.01
N PHE A 42 10.51 4.74 -1.95
CA PHE A 42 9.28 5.46 -2.29
C PHE A 42 9.13 6.78 -1.49
N ALA A 43 9.80 6.91 -0.34
CA ALA A 43 9.91 8.18 0.39
C ALA A 43 10.41 9.34 -0.49
N HIS A 44 11.28 9.07 -1.47
CA HIS A 44 11.74 10.08 -2.40
C HIS A 44 10.64 10.55 -3.36
N MET A 45 9.76 9.65 -3.81
CA MET A 45 8.61 10.02 -4.64
C MET A 45 7.61 10.87 -3.85
N LEU A 46 7.35 10.51 -2.59
CA LEU A 46 6.42 11.23 -1.71
C LEU A 46 6.91 12.63 -1.33
N LYS A 47 8.22 12.90 -1.42
CA LYS A 47 8.74 14.27 -1.26
C LYS A 47 8.37 15.20 -2.40
N GLU A 48 8.25 14.66 -3.60
CA GLU A 48 8.02 15.45 -4.80
C GLU A 48 6.53 15.63 -5.10
N ARG A 49 5.70 14.64 -4.74
CA ARG A 49 4.26 14.64 -5.03
C ARG A 49 3.46 14.05 -3.87
N PRO A 50 2.31 14.64 -3.51
CA PRO A 50 1.37 14.02 -2.59
C PRO A 50 0.99 12.63 -3.09
N GLY A 51 1.20 11.62 -2.25
CA GLY A 51 0.93 10.22 -2.57
C GLY A 51 0.69 9.40 -1.32
N ALA A 52 0.37 8.13 -1.53
CA ALA A 52 0.19 7.15 -0.46
C ALA A 52 0.92 5.85 -0.82
N TYR A 53 1.75 5.38 0.10
CA TYR A 53 2.33 4.06 0.13
C TYR A 53 1.46 3.15 1.00
N ILE A 54 0.99 2.04 0.45
CA ILE A 54 0.16 1.06 1.15
C ILE A 54 0.81 -0.32 1.07
N LEU A 55 0.41 -1.20 1.98
CA LEU A 55 0.87 -2.59 2.03
C LEU A 55 -0.28 -3.53 1.72
N ILE A 56 0.00 -4.59 0.97
CA ILE A 56 -0.89 -5.74 0.80
C ILE A 56 -0.36 -6.90 1.63
N SER A 57 -1.25 -7.58 2.35
CA SER A 57 -0.89 -8.75 3.14
C SER A 57 -0.52 -9.93 2.24
N ASN A 58 0.50 -10.69 2.62
CA ASN A 58 0.85 -11.96 2.01
C ASN A 58 0.17 -13.16 2.71
N GLY A 59 -0.68 -12.91 3.72
CA GLY A 59 -1.23 -13.93 4.59
C GLY A 59 -0.21 -14.46 5.62
N PRO A 60 -0.57 -15.50 6.38
CA PRO A 60 0.34 -16.12 7.35
C PRO A 60 1.56 -16.74 6.67
N GLY A 61 2.77 -16.46 7.18
CA GLY A 61 3.99 -17.05 6.65
C GLY A 61 5.27 -16.33 7.11
N PRO A 62 6.43 -16.76 6.60
CA PRO A 62 7.70 -16.08 6.85
C PRO A 62 7.66 -14.62 6.37
N GLY A 63 8.32 -13.74 7.11
CA GLY A 63 8.42 -12.32 6.75
C GLY A 63 9.33 -12.07 5.55
N LEU A 64 9.25 -10.84 5.01
CA LEU A 64 10.16 -10.35 3.96
C LEU A 64 11.62 -10.55 4.36
N HIS A 65 12.49 -10.75 3.37
CA HIS A 65 13.94 -10.97 3.53
C HIS A 65 14.36 -12.27 4.22
N THR A 66 13.44 -13.22 4.39
CA THR A 66 13.77 -14.58 4.85
C THR A 66 13.86 -15.56 3.68
N PRO A 67 14.73 -16.59 3.71
CA PRO A 67 14.81 -17.59 2.64
C PRO A 67 13.52 -18.40 2.43
N GLY A 68 12.64 -18.45 3.43
CA GLY A 68 11.35 -19.12 3.36
C GLY A 68 10.22 -18.25 2.82
N TYR A 69 10.49 -16.98 2.46
CA TYR A 69 9.47 -16.11 1.91
C TYR A 69 8.93 -16.68 0.61
N ASN A 70 7.61 -16.88 0.55
CA ASN A 70 6.90 -17.36 -0.62
C ASN A 70 5.74 -16.41 -0.92
N PHE A 71 5.64 -15.95 -2.16
CA PHE A 71 4.55 -15.07 -2.57
C PHE A 71 3.23 -15.82 -2.55
N ASN A 72 2.19 -15.16 -2.04
CA ASN A 72 0.84 -15.67 -2.05
C ASN A 72 0.14 -15.20 -3.33
N ASP A 73 0.08 -16.06 -4.34
CA ASP A 73 -0.55 -15.75 -5.63
C ASP A 73 -2.04 -15.39 -5.49
N ALA A 74 -2.72 -15.84 -4.43
CA ALA A 74 -4.10 -15.43 -4.15
C ALA A 74 -4.24 -13.95 -3.77
N ALA A 75 -3.15 -13.24 -3.47
CA ALA A 75 -3.13 -11.79 -3.26
C ALA A 75 -3.13 -11.00 -4.59
N LEU A 76 -2.69 -11.60 -5.69
CA LEU A 76 -2.55 -10.91 -6.99
C LEU A 76 -3.84 -10.25 -7.48
N PRO A 77 -5.02 -10.91 -7.43
CA PRO A 77 -6.27 -10.28 -7.88
C PRO A 77 -6.62 -9.02 -7.11
N TYR A 78 -6.31 -8.96 -5.82
CA TYR A 78 -6.56 -7.78 -4.98
C TYR A 78 -5.63 -6.62 -5.37
N GLY A 79 -4.34 -6.88 -5.54
CA GLY A 79 -3.37 -5.87 -5.97
C GLY A 79 -3.71 -5.27 -7.34
N ILE A 80 -4.05 -6.14 -8.31
CA ILE A 80 -4.46 -5.71 -9.66
C ILE A 80 -5.72 -4.86 -9.59
N SER A 81 -6.76 -5.36 -8.90
CA SER A 81 -8.04 -4.66 -8.77
C SER A 81 -7.90 -3.32 -8.05
N TYR A 82 -7.03 -3.25 -7.03
CA TYR A 82 -6.73 -2.02 -6.31
C TYR A 82 -6.16 -0.95 -7.23
N PHE A 83 -5.11 -1.26 -8.00
CA PHE A 83 -4.51 -0.26 -8.89
C PHE A 83 -5.43 0.14 -10.05
N ALA A 84 -6.17 -0.81 -10.62
CA ALA A 84 -7.16 -0.52 -11.66
C ALA A 84 -8.24 0.43 -11.15
N ARG A 85 -8.87 0.11 -10.00
CA ARG A 85 -9.89 0.95 -9.38
C ARG A 85 -9.32 2.31 -8.97
N LEU A 86 -8.11 2.35 -8.42
CA LEU A 86 -7.47 3.61 -8.02
C LEU A 86 -7.30 4.55 -9.23
N ALA A 87 -6.86 4.01 -10.37
CA ALA A 87 -6.74 4.78 -11.60
C ALA A 87 -8.11 5.26 -12.10
N GLU A 88 -9.10 4.37 -12.16
CA GLU A 88 -10.49 4.70 -12.56
C GLU A 88 -11.10 5.80 -11.68
N THR A 89 -10.88 5.75 -10.37
CA THR A 89 -11.43 6.72 -9.42
C THR A 89 -10.69 8.05 -9.42
N ALA A 90 -9.36 8.04 -9.62
CA ALA A 90 -8.53 9.24 -9.52
C ALA A 90 -8.43 10.03 -10.83
N MET A 91 -8.66 9.40 -11.98
CA MET A 91 -8.58 10.08 -13.27
C MET A 91 -9.83 10.93 -13.53
N PRO A 92 -9.67 12.15 -14.08
CA PRO A 92 -10.79 12.92 -14.59
C PRO A 92 -11.49 12.16 -15.73
N ALA A 93 -12.79 12.41 -15.89
CA ALA A 93 -13.57 11.95 -17.04
C ALA A 93 -13.15 12.65 -18.34
#